data_AF-A0A849FX13-F1
#
_entry.id   AF-A0A849FX13-F1
#
_cell.length_a   1.000
_cell.length_b   1.000
_cell.length_c   1.000
_cell.angle_alpha   90.00
_cell.angle_beta   90.00
_cell.angle_gamma   90.00
#
_symmetry.space_group_name_H-M   'P 1'
#
loop_
_entity.id
_entity.type
_entity.pdbx_description
1 polymer ?
#
loop_
_entity_poly.entity_id
_entity_poly.type
_entity_poly.pdbx_seq_one_letter_code
_entity_poly.pdbx_strand_id
1 'polypeptide(L)'
;AVRYVQLFENRKDISYFGNRGVSGIEGCTSTALGMATQTEKEVVLLTGDMAFRYDGNAFWNSLRPSNLKCVVFNNQGGGIFRIIPGPDSTDHLESAFEAHQENSARALAEIYDIKYFSAGTEAELNDVVKDFFKLRELAILEIFTPREKNADILRAYFDHLAS
;
A
#
# COMPACT_ATOMS: atom_id res chain seq x y z
N ALA A 1 4.66 -2.17 -3.15
CA ALA A 1 3.90 -1.37 -4.13
C ALA A 1 4.69 -1.10 -5.42
N VAL A 2 5.71 -0.22 -5.43
CA VAL A 2 6.33 0.27 -6.69
C VAL A 2 6.83 -0.82 -7.66
N ARG A 3 7.47 -1.90 -7.17
CA ARG A 3 7.97 -3.00 -8.02
C ARG A 3 6.86 -3.72 -8.79
N TYR A 4 5.68 -3.89 -8.19
CA TYR A 4 4.53 -4.50 -8.86
C TYR A 4 3.93 -3.58 -9.93
N VAL A 5 3.89 -2.27 -9.69
CA VAL A 5 3.40 -1.30 -10.68
C VAL A 5 4.24 -1.34 -11.96
N GLN A 6 5.55 -1.59 -11.85
CA GLN A 6 6.45 -1.71 -13.00
C GLN A 6 6.19 -2.94 -13.89
N LEU A 7 5.38 -3.90 -13.43
CA LEU A 7 5.02 -5.09 -14.19
C LEU A 7 3.87 -4.85 -15.18
N PHE A 8 3.22 -3.68 -15.11
CA PHE A 8 2.10 -3.31 -15.96
C PHE A 8 2.50 -2.19 -16.93
N GLU A 9 1.81 -2.10 -18.07
CA GLU A 9 2.01 -1.00 -19.01
C GLU A 9 1.63 0.35 -18.37
N ASN A 10 2.49 1.34 -18.58
CA ASN A 10 2.23 2.70 -18.10
C ASN A 10 1.08 3.32 -18.88
N ARG A 11 0.06 3.75 -18.15
CA ARG A 11 -1.06 4.50 -18.70
C ARG A 11 -0.67 5.96 -18.91
N LYS A 12 -0.92 6.47 -20.13
CA LYS A 12 -0.56 7.85 -20.52
C LYS A 12 -1.42 8.93 -19.86
N ASP A 13 -2.57 8.56 -19.33
CA ASP A 13 -3.52 9.45 -18.67
C ASP A 13 -3.30 9.56 -17.15
N ILE A 14 -2.32 8.84 -16.60
CA ILE A 14 -1.95 8.86 -15.19
C ILE A 14 -0.56 9.49 -15.02
N SER A 15 -0.36 10.27 -13.96
CA SER A 15 0.96 10.75 -13.53
C SER A 15 1.46 9.91 -12.36
N TYR A 16 2.68 9.39 -12.48
CA TYR A 16 3.29 8.50 -11.48
C TYR A 16 4.34 9.25 -10.68
N PHE A 17 4.24 9.19 -9.36
CA PHE A 17 5.17 9.81 -8.42
C PHE A 17 5.65 8.77 -7.41
N GLY A 18 6.85 8.96 -6.86
CA GLY A 18 7.36 8.12 -5.79
C GLY A 18 8.59 8.69 -5.12
N ASN A 19 8.70 8.49 -3.81
CA ASN A 19 9.85 8.90 -3.00
C ASN A 19 11.05 7.98 -3.28
N ARG A 20 11.68 8.13 -4.44
CA ARG A 20 12.72 7.21 -4.94
C ARG A 20 14.16 7.69 -4.74
N GLY A 21 14.36 8.86 -4.10
CA GLY A 21 15.69 9.38 -3.78
C GLY A 21 16.47 8.44 -2.85
N VAL A 22 15.98 8.24 -1.63
CA VAL A 22 16.52 7.25 -0.67
C VAL A 22 15.63 6.02 -0.50
N SER A 23 14.44 6.01 -1.13
CA SER A 23 13.49 4.87 -1.10
C SER A 23 13.05 4.44 0.30
N GLY A 24 13.02 5.38 1.23
CA GLY A 24 12.54 5.14 2.59
C GLY A 24 11.03 4.88 2.64
N ILE A 25 10.60 4.25 3.73
CA ILE A 25 9.18 3.97 4.01
C ILE A 25 8.51 5.16 4.70
N GLU A 26 9.31 6.09 5.19
CA GLU A 26 8.88 7.33 5.84
C GLU A 26 8.26 8.32 4.84
N GLY A 27 7.24 9.04 5.31
CA GLY A 27 6.71 10.23 4.63
C GLY A 27 5.85 9.96 3.38
N CYS A 28 5.53 8.71 3.03
CA CYS A 28 4.73 8.42 1.83
C CYS A 28 3.28 8.93 1.95
N THR A 29 2.66 8.81 3.13
CA THR A 29 1.32 9.32 3.43
C THR A 29 1.31 10.84 3.46
N SER A 30 2.27 11.45 4.17
CA SER A 30 2.49 12.89 4.25
C SER A 30 2.70 13.52 2.87
N THR A 31 3.49 12.87 2.01
CA THR A 31 3.73 13.32 0.63
C THR A 31 2.44 13.30 -0.20
N ALA A 32 1.69 12.20 -0.15
CA ALA A 32 0.44 12.06 -0.88
C ALA A 32 -0.62 13.07 -0.40
N LEU A 33 -0.71 13.29 0.91
CA LEU A 33 -1.58 14.29 1.50
C LEU A 33 -1.24 15.70 1.02
N GLY A 34 0.04 16.08 1.07
CA GLY A 34 0.51 17.35 0.53
C GLY A 34 0.17 17.52 -0.94
N MET A 35 0.43 16.50 -1.77
CA MET A 35 0.12 16.51 -3.20
C MET A 35 -1.38 16.71 -3.46
N ALA A 36 -2.24 16.02 -2.72
CA ALA A 36 -3.69 16.12 -2.88
C ALA A 36 -4.23 17.53 -2.58
N THR A 37 -3.55 18.32 -1.74
CA THR A 37 -3.92 19.74 -1.51
C THR A 37 -3.53 20.68 -2.64
N GLN A 38 -2.65 20.25 -3.55
CA GLN A 38 -2.14 21.10 -4.64
C GLN A 38 -2.79 20.79 -5.99
N THR A 39 -3.80 19.91 -6.03
CA THR A 39 -4.48 19.52 -7.26
C THR A 39 -5.94 19.15 -7.02
N GLU A 40 -6.78 19.36 -8.02
CA GLU A 40 -8.18 18.88 -8.05
C GLU A 40 -8.28 17.44 -8.59
N LYS A 41 -7.19 16.90 -9.16
CA LYS A 41 -7.16 15.52 -9.68
C LYS A 41 -7.22 14.52 -8.53
N GLU A 42 -7.78 13.35 -8.77
CA GLU A 42 -7.71 12.25 -7.80
C GLU A 42 -6.25 11.82 -7.58
N VAL A 43 -5.85 11.74 -6.31
CA VAL A 43 -4.54 11.28 -5.87
C VAL A 43 -4.74 9.93 -5.20
N VAL A 44 -4.05 8.91 -5.71
CA VAL A 44 -4.08 7.55 -5.17
C VAL A 44 -2.72 7.20 -4.58
N LEU A 45 -2.66 7.04 -3.26
CA LEU A 45 -1.50 6.48 -2.57
C LEU A 45 -1.58 4.96 -2.61
N LEU A 46 -0.59 4.32 -3.24
CA LEU A 46 -0.38 2.88 -3.17
C LEU A 46 0.78 2.57 -2.22
N THR A 47 0.51 1.95 -1.08
CA THR A 47 1.53 1.70 -0.06
C THR A 47 1.39 0.34 0.61
N GLY A 48 2.44 -0.11 1.30
CA GLY A 48 2.38 -1.29 2.17
C GLY A 48 1.91 -0.90 3.57
N ASP A 49 1.39 -1.86 4.33
CA ASP A 49 0.98 -1.72 5.74
C ASP A 49 2.05 -1.08 6.62
N MET A 50 3.30 -1.53 6.54
CA MET A 50 4.37 -0.99 7.40
C MET A 50 4.65 0.49 7.11
N ALA A 51 4.77 0.86 5.84
CA ALA A 51 5.04 2.24 5.44
C ALA A 51 3.87 3.17 5.80
N PHE A 52 2.63 2.69 5.60
CA PHE A 52 1.43 3.44 5.96
C PHE A 52 1.36 3.71 7.47
N ARG A 53 1.68 2.71 8.29
CA ARG A 53 1.69 2.84 9.75
C ARG A 53 2.83 3.71 10.26
N TYR A 54 4.02 3.57 9.66
CA TYR A 54 5.19 4.36 10.03
C TYR A 54 4.91 5.87 9.90
N ASP A 55 4.15 6.25 8.86
CA ASP A 55 3.74 7.63 8.57
C ASP A 55 2.25 7.86 8.90
N GLY A 56 1.67 7.09 9.83
CA GLY A 56 0.24 7.12 10.15
C GLY A 56 -0.21 8.42 10.84
N ASN A 57 0.72 9.10 11.54
CA ASN A 57 0.46 10.41 12.16
C ASN A 57 0.30 11.54 11.13
N ALA A 58 0.54 11.28 9.84
CA ALA A 58 0.29 12.23 8.76
C ALA A 58 -1.15 12.73 8.74
N PHE A 59 -2.13 11.95 9.23
CA PHE A 59 -3.53 12.36 9.29
C PHE A 59 -3.89 13.26 10.48
N TRP A 60 -2.94 13.55 11.37
CA TRP A 60 -3.17 14.43 12.52
C TRP A 60 -3.39 15.89 12.12
N ASN A 61 -2.86 16.33 10.97
CA ASN A 61 -3.17 17.67 10.48
C ASN A 61 -4.65 17.79 10.09
N SER A 62 -5.15 19.02 10.01
CA SER A 62 -6.54 19.32 9.66
C SER A 62 -6.86 19.20 8.16
N LEU A 63 -5.88 18.84 7.32
CA LEU A 63 -6.10 18.69 5.89
C LEU A 63 -6.88 17.40 5.64
N ARG A 64 -8.00 17.54 4.94
CA ARG A 64 -8.89 16.44 4.55
C ARG A 64 -9.23 16.53 3.06
N PRO A 65 -8.23 16.41 2.17
CA PRO A 65 -8.44 16.50 0.73
C PRO A 65 -9.41 15.41 0.28
N SER A 66 -10.53 15.81 -0.33
CA SER A 66 -11.61 14.90 -0.75
C SER A 66 -11.24 14.02 -1.95
N ASN A 67 -10.16 14.39 -2.63
CA ASN A 67 -9.58 13.72 -3.79
C ASN A 67 -8.46 12.73 -3.42
N LEU A 68 -8.16 12.49 -2.14
CA LEU A 68 -7.13 11.52 -1.73
C LEU A 68 -7.74 10.14 -1.41
N LYS A 69 -7.17 9.10 -2.04
CA LYS A 69 -7.47 7.69 -1.80
C LYS A 69 -6.22 6.94 -1.37
N CYS A 70 -6.26 6.29 -0.22
CA CYS A 70 -5.15 5.49 0.30
C CYS A 70 -5.47 4.00 0.12
N VAL A 71 -4.69 3.29 -0.70
CA VAL A 71 -4.77 1.84 -0.84
C VAL A 71 -3.57 1.21 -0.14
N VAL A 72 -3.86 0.42 0.87
CA VAL A 72 -2.86 -0.20 1.75
C VAL A 72 -2.86 -1.70 1.48
N PHE A 73 -1.76 -2.21 0.96
CA PHE A 73 -1.54 -3.65 0.81
C PHE A 73 -1.00 -4.20 2.13
N ASN A 74 -1.85 -4.93 2.86
CA ASN A 74 -1.49 -5.54 4.13
C ASN A 74 -1.20 -7.04 3.94
N ASN A 75 0.08 -7.36 3.98
CA ASN A 75 0.62 -8.72 3.97
C ASN A 75 1.22 -9.09 5.34
N GLN A 76 0.86 -8.36 6.41
CA GLN A 76 1.26 -8.60 7.79
C GLN A 76 2.79 -8.59 8.00
N GLY A 77 3.51 -7.74 7.28
CA GLY A 77 4.96 -7.56 7.40
C GLY A 77 5.69 -7.26 6.10
N GLY A 78 7.01 -7.12 6.17
CA GLY A 78 7.86 -6.75 5.02
C GLY A 78 8.05 -7.86 3.98
N GLY A 79 7.01 -8.24 3.23
CA GLY A 79 7.09 -9.30 2.21
C GLY A 79 8.14 -9.09 1.10
N ILE A 80 8.76 -7.90 1.02
CA ILE A 80 9.96 -7.63 0.21
C ILE A 80 11.17 -8.51 0.61
N PHE A 81 11.33 -8.85 1.89
CA PHE A 81 12.45 -9.65 2.38
C PHE A 81 12.41 -11.11 1.92
N ARG A 82 11.26 -11.57 1.41
CA ARG A 82 11.10 -12.90 0.76
C ARG A 82 11.41 -12.89 -0.74
N ILE A 83 11.55 -11.70 -1.33
CA ILE A 83 11.77 -11.49 -2.77
C ILE A 83 13.24 -11.18 -3.06
N ILE A 84 13.96 -10.56 -2.13
CA ILE A 84 15.39 -10.22 -2.29
C ILE A 84 16.24 -11.43 -1.87
N PRO A 85 17.26 -11.82 -2.64
CA PRO A 85 18.17 -12.91 -2.24
C PRO A 85 18.99 -12.54 -1.00
N GLY A 86 19.01 -13.42 0.00
CA GLY A 86 19.86 -13.30 1.19
C GLY A 86 19.11 -13.50 2.52
N PRO A 87 18.10 -12.68 2.86
CA PRO A 87 17.37 -12.80 4.13
C PRO A 87 16.73 -14.18 4.32
N ASP A 88 16.28 -14.79 3.21
CA ASP A 88 15.68 -16.13 3.13
C ASP A 88 16.64 -17.27 3.47
N SER A 89 17.96 -17.01 3.51
CA SER A 89 18.99 -17.98 3.91
C SER A 89 19.42 -17.90 5.38
N THR A 90 18.74 -17.10 6.20
CA THR A 90 19.09 -16.91 7.62
C THR A 90 17.95 -17.31 8.55
N ASP A 91 18.26 -18.00 9.65
CA ASP A 91 17.31 -18.43 10.70
C ASP A 91 16.65 -17.25 11.46
N HIS A 92 16.94 -16.01 11.07
CA HIS A 92 16.49 -14.78 11.72
C HIS A 92 15.46 -13.99 10.90
N LEU A 93 15.00 -14.51 9.75
CA LEU A 93 14.04 -13.84 8.87
C LEU A 93 12.80 -13.36 9.62
N GLU A 94 12.19 -14.23 10.42
CA GLU A 94 10.95 -13.95 11.16
C GLU A 94 11.18 -13.11 12.42
N SER A 95 12.35 -13.23 13.06
CA SER A 95 12.63 -12.55 14.33
C SER A 95 13.30 -11.17 14.17
N ALA A 96 13.96 -10.89 13.05
CA ALA A 96 14.79 -9.69 12.86
C ALA A 96 14.49 -8.89 11.58
N PHE A 97 13.89 -9.50 10.54
CA PHE A 97 13.66 -8.83 9.25
C PHE A 97 12.19 -8.59 8.95
N GLU A 98 11.32 -9.53 9.27
CA GLU A 98 9.88 -9.36 9.13
C GLU A 98 9.29 -8.95 10.48
N ALA A 99 8.93 -7.68 10.62
CA ALA A 99 8.11 -7.25 11.76
C ALA A 99 6.71 -7.88 11.62
N HIS A 100 6.50 -9.03 12.26
CA HIS A 100 5.20 -9.69 12.31
C HIS A 100 4.21 -8.80 13.04
N GLN A 101 3.11 -8.48 12.37
CA GLN A 101 1.99 -7.79 13.00
C GLN A 101 0.65 -8.25 12.44
N GLU A 102 -0.34 -8.39 13.31
CA GLU A 102 -1.72 -8.75 12.94
C GLU A 102 -2.63 -7.51 12.86
N ASN A 103 -2.03 -6.31 12.91
CA ASN A 103 -2.81 -5.08 13.05
C ASN A 103 -3.33 -4.58 11.70
N SER A 104 -4.58 -4.16 11.72
CA SER A 104 -5.26 -3.47 10.62
C SER A 104 -4.98 -1.95 10.66
N ALA A 105 -5.08 -1.31 9.49
CA ALA A 105 -5.15 0.14 9.35
C ALA A 105 -6.46 0.74 9.89
N ARG A 106 -7.47 -0.08 10.21
CA ARG A 106 -8.77 0.35 10.77
C ARG A 106 -8.64 1.27 11.97
N ALA A 107 -7.77 0.93 12.92
CA ALA A 107 -7.59 1.75 14.13
C ALA A 107 -7.10 3.17 13.81
N LEU A 108 -6.21 3.32 12.81
CA LEU A 108 -5.78 4.64 12.34
C LEU A 108 -6.95 5.40 11.69
N ALA A 109 -7.74 4.71 10.88
CA ALA A 109 -8.92 5.33 10.26
C ALA A 109 -9.93 5.81 11.31
N GLU A 110 -10.18 5.02 12.35
CA GLU A 110 -11.07 5.38 13.47
C GLU A 110 -10.54 6.58 14.27
N ILE A 111 -9.24 6.59 14.61
CA ILE A 111 -8.61 7.70 15.36
C ILE A 111 -8.75 9.04 14.62
N TYR A 112 -8.67 9.03 13.29
CA TYR A 112 -8.68 10.24 12.47
C TYR A 112 -10.01 10.53 11.76
N ASP A 113 -11.06 9.74 12.06
CA ASP A 113 -12.39 9.80 11.45
C ASP A 113 -12.35 9.74 9.91
N ILE A 114 -11.65 8.73 9.39
CA ILE A 114 -11.48 8.47 7.96
C ILE A 114 -12.32 7.26 7.56
N LYS A 115 -13.00 7.34 6.40
CA LYS A 115 -13.74 6.19 5.85
C LYS A 115 -12.80 5.03 5.57
N TYR A 116 -13.19 3.85 6.04
CA TYR A 116 -12.39 2.65 5.96
C TYR A 116 -13.14 1.54 5.22
N PHE A 117 -12.44 0.94 4.27
CA PHE A 117 -12.86 -0.24 3.52
C PHE A 117 -11.81 -1.33 3.70
N SER A 118 -12.23 -2.58 3.62
CA SER A 118 -11.31 -3.71 3.61
C SER A 118 -11.77 -4.81 2.67
N ALA A 119 -10.81 -5.53 2.12
CA ALA A 119 -11.05 -6.75 1.36
C ALA A 119 -9.95 -7.77 1.65
N GLY A 120 -10.33 -9.01 1.95
CA GLY A 120 -9.43 -10.16 2.09
C GLY A 120 -9.51 -11.14 0.93
N THR A 121 -10.46 -10.94 0.01
CA THR A 121 -10.60 -11.77 -1.20
C THR A 121 -10.79 -10.90 -2.45
N GLU A 122 -10.57 -11.48 -3.62
CA GLU A 122 -10.82 -10.81 -4.90
C GLU A 122 -12.30 -10.44 -5.08
N ALA A 123 -13.22 -11.29 -4.63
CA ALA A 123 -14.65 -11.01 -4.67
C ALA A 123 -15.00 -9.79 -3.82
N GLU A 124 -14.55 -9.77 -2.56
CA GLU A 124 -14.74 -8.62 -1.67
C GLU A 124 -14.13 -7.34 -2.24
N LEU A 125 -12.92 -7.44 -2.84
CA LEU A 125 -12.27 -6.29 -3.48
C LEU A 125 -13.13 -5.73 -4.62
N ASN A 126 -13.64 -6.60 -5.49
CA ASN A 126 -14.50 -6.21 -6.61
C ASN A 126 -15.80 -5.53 -6.15
N ASP A 127 -16.33 -5.94 -5.00
CA ASP A 127 -17.52 -5.35 -4.40
C ASP A 127 -17.23 -3.96 -3.81
N VAL A 128 -16.14 -3.79 -3.06
CA VAL A 128 -15.86 -2.54 -2.34
C VAL A 128 -15.15 -1.48 -3.17
N VAL A 129 -14.34 -1.87 -4.17
CA VAL A 129 -13.46 -0.93 -4.90
C VAL A 129 -14.24 0.14 -5.64
N LYS A 130 -15.40 -0.21 -6.20
CA LYS A 130 -16.24 0.74 -6.93
C LYS A 130 -16.80 1.82 -6.02
N ASP A 131 -17.24 1.44 -4.82
CA ASP A 131 -17.80 2.39 -3.87
C ASP A 131 -16.72 3.24 -3.20
N PHE A 132 -15.55 2.66 -2.95
CA PHE A 132 -14.36 3.37 -2.48
C PHE A 132 -13.97 4.55 -3.40
N PHE A 133 -13.94 4.34 -4.72
CA PHE A 133 -13.60 5.38 -5.69
C PHE A 133 -14.74 6.36 -6.00
N LYS A 134 -16.01 6.02 -5.69
CA LYS A 134 -17.13 6.96 -5.81
C LYS A 134 -17.14 8.02 -4.70
N LEU A 135 -16.57 7.71 -3.54
CA LEU A 135 -16.53 8.64 -2.41
C LEU A 135 -15.80 9.93 -2.78
N ARG A 136 -16.36 11.07 -2.36
CA ARG A 136 -15.76 12.40 -2.49
C ARG A 136 -15.22 12.89 -1.15
N GLU A 137 -14.44 12.03 -0.50
CA GLU A 137 -13.77 12.27 0.78
C GLU A 137 -12.49 11.42 0.87
N LEU A 138 -11.60 11.80 1.79
CA LEU A 138 -10.44 11.01 2.16
C LEU A 138 -10.90 9.62 2.62
N ALA A 139 -10.34 8.56 2.03
CA ALA A 139 -10.70 7.19 2.37
C ALA A 139 -9.49 6.25 2.33
N ILE A 140 -9.56 5.19 3.13
CA ILE A 140 -8.58 4.11 3.21
C ILE A 140 -9.23 2.81 2.74
N LEU A 141 -8.58 2.10 1.82
CA LEU A 141 -8.90 0.73 1.43
C LEU A 141 -7.72 -0.16 1.82
N GLU A 142 -7.94 -1.05 2.79
CA GLU A 142 -6.95 -2.05 3.20
C GLU A 142 -7.22 -3.40 2.51
N ILE A 143 -6.24 -3.86 1.73
CA ILE A 143 -6.32 -5.12 1.00
C ILE A 143 -5.42 -6.13 1.70
N PHE A 144 -6.02 -7.14 2.30
CA PHE A 144 -5.29 -8.23 2.94
C PHE A 144 -4.83 -9.23 1.89
N THR A 145 -3.54 -9.57 1.90
CA THR A 145 -2.97 -10.54 0.97
C THR A 145 -2.20 -11.63 1.74
N PRO A 146 -2.28 -12.90 1.31
CA PRO A 146 -1.59 -13.98 1.98
C PRO A 146 -0.07 -13.84 1.83
N ARG A 147 0.63 -13.74 2.96
CA ARG A 147 2.08 -13.51 3.01
C ARG A 147 2.90 -14.58 2.30
N GLU A 148 2.61 -15.85 2.58
CA GLU A 148 3.40 -16.99 2.08
C GLU A 148 3.27 -17.15 0.56
N LYS A 149 2.06 -16.99 0.02
CA LYS A 149 1.80 -17.19 -1.41
C LYS A 149 2.31 -16.05 -2.30
N ASN A 150 2.49 -14.84 -1.75
CA ASN A 150 2.87 -13.67 -2.55
C ASN A 150 4.26 -13.82 -3.21
N ALA A 151 5.23 -14.40 -2.50
CA ALA A 151 6.58 -14.57 -3.04
C ALA A 151 6.59 -15.59 -4.20
N ASP A 152 5.87 -16.70 -4.03
CA ASP A 152 5.77 -17.76 -5.04
C ASP A 152 5.04 -17.29 -6.28
N ILE A 153 3.94 -16.53 -6.12
CA ILE A 153 3.20 -15.93 -7.24
C ILE A 153 4.09 -14.97 -8.03
N LEU A 154 4.87 -14.13 -7.36
CA LEU A 154 5.77 -13.20 -8.03
C LEU A 154 6.90 -13.92 -8.78
N ARG A 155 7.50 -14.96 -8.18
CA ARG A 155 8.52 -15.80 -8.84
C ARG A 155 7.93 -16.48 -10.09
N ALA A 156 6.77 -17.12 -9.96
CA ALA A 156 6.07 -17.75 -11.07
C ALA A 156 5.73 -16.76 -12.21
N TYR A 157 5.38 -15.52 -11.87
CA TYR A 157 5.13 -14.47 -12.86
C TYR A 157 6.40 -14.08 -13.64
N PHE A 158 7.54 -13.95 -12.97
CA PHE A 158 8.82 -13.67 -13.65
C PHE A 158 9.28 -14.85 -14.51
N ASP A 159 9.10 -16.08 -14.05
CA ASP A 159 9.42 -17.28 -14.83
C ASP A 159 8.58 -17.35 -16.11
N HIS A 160 7.30 -16.98 -16.03
CA HIS A 160 6.41 -16.91 -17.20
C HIS A 160 6.78 -15.79 -18.19
N LEU A 161 7.32 -14.67 -17.72
CA LEU A 161 7.79 -13.59 -18.60
C LEU A 161 9.16 -13.88 -19.23
N ALA A 162 9.95 -14.78 -18.64
CA ALA A 162 11.25 -15.20 -19.15
C ALA A 162 11.18 -16.36 -20.16
N SER A 163 10.02 -17.04 -20.26
CA SER A 163 9.70 -18.08 -21.24
C SER A 163 9.09 -17.51 -22.52
#